data_AF-A0A7H0FVX9-F1
#
_entry.id   AF-A0A7H0FVX9-F1
#
_cell.length_a   1.000
_cell.length_b   1.000
_cell.length_c   1.000
_cell.angle_alpha   90.00
_cell.angle_beta   90.00
_cell.angle_gamma   90.00
#
_symmetry.space_group_name_H-M   'P 1'
#
loop_
_entity.id
_entity.type
_entity.pdbx_description
1 polymer ?
#
loop_
_entity_poly.entity_id
_entity_poly.type
_entity_poly.pdbx_seq_one_letter_code
_entity_poly.pdbx_strand_id
1 'polypeptide(L)'
;MNLDELEQQIRAISADPAVHGVASQLAAWKDSSATADELSIAMERYIGNVWIGSDQDHDRVYSLWSAFRKESIETIRGMTMNERLYSFGLLDRFYALQGDSDRQALYAKLHAGGA
;
A
#
# COMPACT_ATOMS: atom_id res chain seq x y z
N MET A 1 -10.48 3.50 -2.61
CA MET A 1 -9.87 3.58 -1.26
C MET A 1 -8.38 3.85 -1.42
N ASN A 2 -7.77 4.73 -0.64
CA ASN A 2 -6.31 4.90 -0.63
C ASN A 2 -5.62 4.01 0.42
N LEU A 3 -4.28 3.96 0.41
CA LEU A 3 -3.49 3.10 1.29
C LEU A 3 -3.67 3.42 2.78
N ASP A 4 -3.87 4.68 3.15
CA ASP A 4 -4.11 5.10 4.54
C ASP A 4 -5.48 4.64 5.03
N GLU A 5 -6.51 4.76 4.18
CA GLU A 5 -7.86 4.26 4.44
C GLU A 5 -7.85 2.73 4.55
N LEU A 6 -7.09 2.03 3.69
CA LEU A 6 -6.91 0.58 3.77
C LEU A 6 -6.29 0.16 5.10
N GLU A 7 -5.21 0.83 5.51
CA GLU A 7 -4.55 0.58 6.79
C GLU A 7 -5.55 0.69 7.94
N GLN A 8 -6.29 1.80 7.99
CA GLN A 8 -7.27 2.06 9.05
C GLN A 8 -8.38 1.01 9.07
N GLN A 9 -8.90 0.63 7.90
CA GLN A 9 -9.95 -0.39 7.80
C GLN A 9 -9.45 -1.76 8.25
N ILE A 10 -8.22 -2.14 7.91
CA ILE A 10 -7.62 -3.39 8.39
C ILE A 10 -7.48 -3.38 9.91
N ARG A 11 -6.94 -2.29 10.50
CA ARG A 11 -6.85 -2.16 11.97
C ARG A 11 -8.20 -2.24 12.67
N ALA A 12 -9.27 -1.80 12.01
CA ALA A 12 -10.61 -1.82 12.57
C ALA A 12 -11.32 -3.18 12.49
N ILE A 13 -10.74 -4.19 11.81
CA ILE A 13 -11.34 -5.53 11.70
C ILE A 13 -11.44 -6.20 13.06
N SER A 14 -10.33 -6.25 13.80
CA SER A 14 -10.25 -6.86 15.13
C SER A 14 -8.99 -6.41 15.87
N ALA A 15 -8.91 -6.72 17.17
CA ALA A 15 -7.75 -6.46 18.00
C ALA A 15 -6.63 -7.52 17.86
N ASP A 16 -6.74 -8.44 16.89
CA ASP A 16 -5.73 -9.46 16.64
C ASP A 16 -4.38 -8.82 16.27
N PRO A 17 -3.28 -9.11 16.99
CA PRO A 17 -1.96 -8.60 16.66
C PRO A 17 -1.51 -8.92 15.23
N ALA A 18 -1.94 -10.04 14.65
CA ALA A 18 -1.64 -10.40 13.27
C ALA A 18 -2.29 -9.42 12.28
N VAL A 19 -3.56 -9.07 12.48
CA VAL A 19 -4.29 -8.07 11.69
C VAL A 19 -3.61 -6.70 11.79
N HIS A 20 -3.23 -6.30 13.00
CA HIS A 20 -2.47 -5.06 13.22
C HIS A 20 -1.07 -5.12 12.58
N GLY A 21 -0.45 -6.30 12.50
CA GLY A 21 0.79 -6.55 11.80
C GLY A 21 0.68 -6.25 10.31
N VAL A 22 -0.39 -6.72 9.66
CA VAL A 22 -0.68 -6.44 8.24
C VAL A 22 -0.79 -4.93 7.99
N ALA A 23 -1.59 -4.22 8.80
CA ALA A 23 -1.71 -2.77 8.69
C ALA A 23 -0.35 -2.05 8.88
N SER A 24 0.47 -2.55 9.81
CA SER A 24 1.79 -1.95 10.07
C SER A 24 2.77 -2.16 8.92
N GLN A 25 2.69 -3.28 8.18
CA GLN A 25 3.48 -3.48 6.96
C GLN A 25 3.08 -2.50 5.85
N LEU A 26 1.77 -2.27 5.65
CA LEU A 26 1.27 -1.28 4.69
C LEU A 26 1.76 0.13 5.03
N ALA A 27 1.68 0.51 6.31
CA ALA A 27 2.17 1.80 6.79
C ALA A 27 3.68 1.97 6.56
N ALA A 28 4.47 0.97 6.95
CA ALA A 28 5.93 0.99 6.85
C ALA A 28 6.43 1.07 5.39
N TRP A 29 5.67 0.52 4.43
CA TRP A 29 6.05 0.61 3.02
C TRP A 29 6.20 2.05 2.53
N LYS A 30 5.39 2.99 3.04
CA LYS A 30 5.46 4.41 2.62
C LYS A 30 6.88 4.95 2.81
N ASP A 31 7.53 4.65 3.93
CA ASP A 31 8.87 5.16 4.27
C ASP A 31 10.02 4.33 3.65
N SER A 32 9.71 3.18 3.06
CA SER A 32 10.69 2.34 2.37
C SER A 32 10.98 2.80 0.93
N SER A 33 12.07 2.31 0.36
CA SER A 33 12.41 2.47 -1.06
C SER A 33 11.67 1.50 -1.98
N ALA A 34 10.88 0.56 -1.45
CA ALA A 34 10.20 -0.46 -2.25
C ALA A 34 9.13 0.18 -3.15
N THR A 35 9.02 -0.29 -4.38
CA THR A 35 8.04 0.13 -5.39
C THR A 35 6.63 -0.41 -5.07
N ALA A 36 5.63 0.05 -5.82
CA ALA A 36 4.26 -0.45 -5.73
C ALA A 36 4.13 -1.94 -6.13
N ASP A 37 4.98 -2.43 -7.05
CA ASP A 37 4.99 -3.86 -7.42
C ASP A 37 5.60 -4.70 -6.29
N GLU A 38 6.68 -4.21 -5.67
CA GLU A 38 7.30 -4.86 -4.52
C GLU A 38 6.37 -4.87 -3.30
N LEU A 39 5.55 -3.83 -3.10
CA LEU A 39 4.48 -3.83 -2.10
C LEU A 39 3.52 -5.00 -2.35
N SER A 40 3.07 -5.16 -3.60
CA SER A 40 2.14 -6.22 -3.98
C SER A 40 2.68 -7.59 -3.58
N ILE A 41 3.92 -7.90 -4.02
CA ILE A 41 4.58 -9.18 -3.75
C ILE A 41 4.79 -9.39 -2.24
N ALA A 42 5.25 -8.34 -1.53
CA ALA A 42 5.52 -8.42 -0.11
C ALA A 42 4.24 -8.68 0.71
N MET A 43 3.13 -8.02 0.37
CA MET A 43 1.87 -8.16 1.09
C MET A 43 1.19 -9.50 0.81
N GLU A 44 1.19 -9.99 -0.44
CA GLU A 44 0.70 -11.34 -0.76
C GLU A 44 1.44 -12.41 0.06
N ARG A 45 2.78 -12.29 0.11
CA ARG A 45 3.60 -13.20 0.92
C ARG A 45 3.35 -13.04 2.41
N TYR A 46 3.19 -11.81 2.90
CA TYR A 46 3.00 -11.57 4.34
C TYR A 46 1.64 -12.11 4.80
N ILE A 47 0.56 -11.77 4.10
CA ILE A 47 -0.79 -12.21 4.43
C ILE A 47 -0.89 -13.74 4.35
N GLY A 48 -0.29 -14.36 3.32
CA GLY A 48 -0.28 -15.82 3.20
C GLY A 48 0.54 -16.58 4.25
N ASN A 49 1.42 -15.89 5.01
CA ASN A 49 2.25 -16.51 6.05
C ASN A 49 1.85 -16.12 7.48
N VAL A 50 1.09 -15.04 7.65
CA VAL A 50 0.69 -14.58 8.99
C VAL A 50 -0.48 -15.42 9.48
N TRP A 51 -0.39 -15.87 10.73
CA TRP A 51 -1.48 -16.61 11.37
C TRP A 51 -2.47 -15.62 11.99
N ILE A 52 -3.60 -15.39 11.31
CA ILE A 52 -4.75 -14.66 11.87
C ILE A 52 -5.69 -15.69 12.50
N GLY A 53 -6.04 -15.50 13.78
CA GLY A 53 -6.73 -16.54 14.55
C GLY A 53 -8.18 -16.82 14.11
N SER A 54 -8.75 -15.94 13.30
CA SER A 54 -10.12 -16.02 12.78
C SER A 54 -10.08 -16.06 11.25
N ASP A 55 -10.61 -17.14 10.66
CA ASP A 55 -10.76 -17.26 9.20
C ASP A 55 -11.59 -16.10 8.62
N GLN A 56 -12.61 -15.65 9.35
CA GLN A 56 -13.42 -14.49 8.96
C GLN A 56 -12.60 -13.20 8.92
N ASP A 57 -11.69 -12.99 9.88
CA ASP A 57 -10.82 -11.81 9.89
C ASP A 57 -9.79 -11.91 8.76
N HIS A 58 -9.22 -13.10 8.54
CA HIS A 58 -8.32 -13.35 7.42
C HIS A 58 -8.99 -13.03 6.08
N ASP A 59 -10.21 -13.52 5.83
CA ASP A 59 -10.96 -13.27 4.61
C ASP A 59 -11.26 -11.78 4.41
N ARG A 60 -11.60 -11.06 5.48
CA ARG A 60 -11.84 -9.60 5.43
C ARG A 60 -10.56 -8.84 5.11
N VAL A 61 -9.44 -9.18 5.76
CA VAL A 61 -8.13 -8.59 5.48
C VAL A 61 -7.76 -8.81 4.02
N TYR A 62 -7.83 -10.04 3.55
CA TYR A 62 -7.43 -10.40 2.20
C TYR A 62 -8.36 -9.77 1.14
N SER A 63 -9.66 -9.64 1.43
CA SER A 63 -10.62 -8.98 0.54
C SER A 63 -10.32 -7.48 0.38
N LEU A 64 -10.03 -6.78 1.49
CA LEU A 64 -9.66 -5.36 1.46
C LEU A 64 -8.34 -5.13 0.70
N TRP A 65 -7.33 -5.95 1.00
CA TRP A 65 -6.06 -5.92 0.29
C TRP A 65 -6.22 -6.19 -1.21
N SER A 66 -6.95 -7.25 -1.58
CA SER A 66 -7.19 -7.62 -2.98
C SER A 66 -7.92 -6.52 -3.76
N ALA A 67 -8.92 -5.87 -3.14
CA ALA A 67 -9.62 -4.75 -3.76
C ALA A 67 -8.68 -3.58 -4.03
N PHE A 68 -7.88 -3.18 -3.04
CA PHE A 68 -6.89 -2.12 -3.21
C PHE A 68 -5.86 -2.46 -4.29
N ARG A 69 -5.31 -3.69 -4.27
CA ARG A 69 -4.32 -4.15 -5.24
C ARG A 69 -4.86 -4.04 -6.67
N LYS A 70 -6.08 -4.52 -6.90
CA LYS A 70 -6.74 -4.45 -8.21
C LYS A 70 -7.02 -3.02 -8.65
N GLU A 71 -7.48 -2.17 -7.74
CA GLU A 71 -7.86 -0.78 -8.05
C GLU A 71 -6.66 0.16 -8.23
N SER A 72 -5.56 -0.07 -7.51
CA SER A 72 -4.45 0.89 -7.40
C SER A 72 -3.13 0.40 -7.96
N ILE A 73 -2.81 -0.89 -7.82
CA ILE A 73 -1.53 -1.45 -8.26
C ILE A 73 -1.65 -1.99 -9.70
N GLU A 74 -2.65 -2.82 -9.99
CA GLU A 74 -2.79 -3.45 -11.31
C GLU A 74 -3.10 -2.44 -12.42
N THR A 75 -3.76 -1.34 -12.07
CA THR A 75 -4.11 -0.24 -12.99
C THR A 75 -3.12 0.92 -12.94
N ILE A 76 -2.04 0.83 -12.14
CA ILE A 76 -1.13 1.96 -11.84
C ILE A 76 -0.56 2.62 -13.11
N ARG A 77 -0.31 1.83 -14.16
CA ARG A 77 0.24 2.32 -15.44
C ARG A 77 -0.74 3.21 -16.21
N GLY A 78 -2.05 3.05 -15.99
CA GLY A 78 -3.09 3.90 -16.56
C GLY A 78 -3.37 5.18 -15.77
N MET A 79 -2.84 5.28 -14.55
CA MET A 79 -3.04 6.43 -13.67
C MET A 79 -2.07 7.57 -13.97
N THR A 80 -2.57 8.80 -13.85
CA THR A 80 -1.76 10.01 -13.71
C THR A 80 -0.95 9.99 -12.41
N MET A 81 0.11 10.79 -12.32
CA MET A 81 0.91 10.87 -11.09
C MET A 81 0.08 11.29 -9.87
N ASN A 82 -0.85 12.24 -10.03
CA ASN A 82 -1.70 12.70 -8.92
C ASN A 82 -2.62 11.59 -8.39
N GLU A 83 -3.19 10.78 -9.29
CA GLU A 83 -3.99 9.62 -8.90
C GLU A 83 -3.14 8.59 -8.14
N ARG A 84 -1.88 8.35 -8.57
CA ARG A 84 -0.96 7.47 -7.84
C ARG A 84 -0.64 8.03 -6.45
N LEU A 85 -0.26 9.30 -6.36
CA LEU A 85 0.03 9.95 -5.08
C LEU A 85 -1.17 9.89 -4.13
N TYR A 86 -2.39 10.09 -4.65
CA TYR A 86 -3.61 9.95 -3.89
C TYR A 86 -3.83 8.50 -3.41
N SER A 87 -3.81 7.53 -4.33
CA SER A 87 -4.06 6.12 -4.02
C SER A 87 -3.08 5.55 -3.00
N PHE A 88 -1.84 6.02 -2.98
CA PHE A 88 -0.81 5.55 -2.06
C PHE A 88 -0.61 6.42 -0.82
N GLY A 89 -1.41 7.48 -0.61
CA GLY A 89 -1.32 8.33 0.59
C GLY A 89 -0.03 9.15 0.66
N LEU A 90 0.47 9.63 -0.49
CA LEU A 90 1.79 10.27 -0.63
C LEU A 90 1.73 11.74 -1.05
N LEU A 91 0.54 12.34 -1.15
CA LEU A 91 0.38 13.76 -1.54
C LEU A 91 1.13 14.70 -0.58
N ASP A 92 0.91 14.59 0.72
CA ASP A 92 1.55 15.46 1.71
C ASP A 92 3.08 15.32 1.67
N ARG A 93 3.57 14.07 1.54
CA ARG A 93 5.00 13.82 1.36
C ARG A 93 5.53 14.50 0.12
N PHE A 94 4.85 14.38 -1.02
CA PHE A 94 5.26 15.01 -2.27
C PHE A 94 5.35 16.53 -2.15
N TYR A 95 4.37 17.18 -1.50
CA TYR A 95 4.37 18.63 -1.29
C TYR A 95 5.46 19.11 -0.32
N ALA A 96 5.89 18.26 0.62
CA ALA A 96 7.00 18.57 1.51
C ALA A 96 8.37 18.52 0.81
N LEU A 97 8.51 17.79 -0.31
CA LEU A 97 9.79 17.64 -1.02
C LEU A 97 10.26 18.96 -1.66
N GLN A 98 11.49 19.34 -1.33
CA GLN A 98 12.12 20.58 -1.80
C GLN A 98 13.00 20.38 -3.06
N GLY A 99 13.39 19.13 -3.37
CA GLY A 99 14.34 18.83 -4.45
C GLY A 99 13.79 17.89 -5.53
N ASP A 100 14.26 18.09 -6.76
CA ASP A 100 13.85 17.27 -7.91
C ASP A 100 14.31 15.82 -7.82
N SER A 101 15.46 15.55 -7.19
CA SER A 101 15.95 14.18 -6.97
C SER A 101 14.99 13.36 -6.11
N ASP A 102 14.44 13.97 -5.05
CA ASP A 102 13.53 13.27 -4.14
C ASP A 102 12.17 13.01 -4.81
N ARG A 103 11.73 13.95 -5.65
CA ARG A 103 10.52 13.75 -6.47
C ARG A 103 10.71 12.64 -7.49
N GLN A 104 11.89 12.58 -8.13
CA GLN A 104 12.23 11.50 -9.06
C GLN A 104 12.21 10.12 -8.36
N ALA A 105 12.73 10.04 -7.13
CA ALA A 105 12.69 8.81 -6.33
C ALA A 105 11.25 8.40 -5.98
N LEU A 106 10.40 9.36 -5.59
CA LEU A 106 8.98 9.10 -5.33
C LEU A 106 8.23 8.67 -6.59
N TYR A 107 8.58 9.24 -7.74
CA TYR A 107 8.04 8.86 -9.04
C TYR A 107 8.46 7.43 -9.41
N ALA A 108 9.72 7.07 -9.27
CA ALA A 108 10.22 5.71 -9.50
C ALA A 108 9.49 4.68 -8.61
N LYS A 109 9.29 4.99 -7.32
CA LYS A 109 8.51 4.16 -6.37
C LYS A 109 7.10 3.84 -6.88
N LEU A 110 6.47 4.81 -7.57
CA LEU A 110 5.11 4.71 -8.11
C LEU A 110 5.11 4.37 -9.61
N HIS A 111 6.16 3.75 -10.13
CA HIS A 111 6.30 3.36 -11.54
C HIS A 111 6.14 4.51 -12.54
N ALA A 112 6.55 5.71 -12.15
CA ALA A 112 6.66 6.85 -13.06
C ALA A 112 8.12 6.98 -13.51
N GLY A 113 8.47 6.13 -14.47
CA GLY A 113 9.80 6.12 -15.06
C GLY A 113 10.00 4.93 -16.00
N GLY A 114 9.29 4.92 -17.13
CA GLY A 114 9.65 4.18 -18.34
C GLY A 114 9.43 2.66 -18.33
N ALA A 115 8.92 2.15 -19.46
CA ALA A 115 9.05 0.75 -19.86
C ALA A 115 10.50 0.43 -20.26
#